data_AF-A0A7X9HF60-F1
#
_entry.id   AF-A0A7X9HF60-F1
#
_cell.length_a   1.000
_cell.length_b   1.000
_cell.length_c   1.000
_cell.angle_alpha   90.00
_cell.angle_beta   90.00
_cell.angle_gamma   90.00
#
_symmetry.space_group_name_H-M   'P 1'
#
loop_
_entity.id
_entity.type
_entity.pdbx_description
1 polymer ?
#
loop_
_entity_poly.entity_id
_entity_poly.type
_entity_poly.pdbx_seq_one_letter_code
_entity_poly.pdbx_strand_id
1 'polypeptide(L)'
;MKKIIISVIVILLVILIGFVTYVANKTVRVNETDIPGFTPIKNDILADKYCPYIISNSEYGFPYAVYYRASVDDKGNTYIAYHYFWEREVNNTKGFVPWLSRNIYTGGLKLQKIMFGKHDIEVIGLVIDKKNKITKVIYESPENYNPNDFSVKHKTNEITQNIILPLRFKVVSWNHLFQHVDSNYELQKGEVELFIKPKYFTQDLWDEFTMFKKEETALKQNRAHYPWEREFINE
;
A
#
# COMPACT_ATOMS: atom_id res chain seq x y z
N MET A 1 34.37 -14.07 -39.29
CA MET A 1 32.99 -13.53 -39.16
C MET A 1 32.24 -14.05 -37.93
N LYS A 2 31.94 -15.35 -37.77
CA LYS A 2 31.17 -15.87 -36.61
C LYS A 2 31.74 -15.46 -35.23
N LYS A 3 33.06 -15.55 -35.03
CA LYS A 3 33.71 -15.11 -33.77
C LYS A 3 33.54 -13.62 -33.48
N ILE A 4 33.63 -12.77 -34.51
CA ILE A 4 33.44 -11.31 -34.39
C ILE A 4 31.99 -10.99 -34.03
N ILE A 5 31.02 -11.67 -34.66
CA ILE A 5 29.59 -11.51 -34.36
C ILE A 5 29.30 -11.92 -32.91
N ILE A 6 29.85 -13.05 -32.45
CA ILE A 6 29.68 -13.50 -31.06
C ILE A 6 30.29 -12.48 -30.08
N SER A 7 31.51 -11.98 -30.34
CA SER A 7 32.14 -10.95 -29.50
C SER A 7 31.30 -9.66 -29.42
N VAL A 8 30.73 -9.21 -30.55
CA VAL A 8 29.85 -8.03 -30.58
C VAL A 8 28.57 -8.28 -29.77
N ILE A 9 27.93 -9.44 -29.91
CA ILE A 9 26.75 -9.81 -29.13
C ILE A 9 27.06 -9.82 -27.63
N VAL A 10 28.20 -10.40 -27.23
CA VAL A 10 28.62 -10.43 -25.82
C VAL A 10 28.86 -9.02 -25.29
N ILE A 11 29.55 -8.15 -26.05
CA ILE A 11 29.79 -6.76 -25.66
C ILE A 11 28.46 -6.01 -25.48
N LEU A 12 27.52 -6.16 -26.43
CA LEU A 12 26.20 -5.53 -26.33
C LEU A 12 25.40 -6.05 -25.13
N LEU A 13 25.47 -7.34 -24.82
CA LEU A 13 24.86 -7.92 -23.62
C LEU A 13 25.47 -7.35 -22.35
N VAL A 14 26.80 -7.22 -22.27
CA VAL A 14 27.47 -6.63 -21.11
C VAL A 14 27.08 -5.16 -20.93
N ILE A 15 27.03 -4.38 -22.02
CA ILE A 15 26.58 -2.98 -21.99
C ILE A 15 25.12 -2.89 -21.54
N LEU A 16 24.24 -3.75 -22.07
CA LEU A 16 22.83 -3.78 -21.71
C LEU A 16 22.66 -4.15 -20.22
N ILE A 17 23.34 -5.19 -19.75
CA ILE A 17 23.31 -5.60 -18.34
C ILE A 17 23.86 -4.49 -17.45
N GLY A 18 24.98 -3.87 -17.83
CA GLY A 18 25.57 -2.75 -17.11
C GLY A 18 24.62 -1.55 -17.03
N PHE A 19 23.94 -1.22 -18.12
CA PHE A 19 22.95 -0.16 -18.17
C PHE A 19 21.73 -0.47 -17.31
N VAL A 20 21.16 -1.67 -17.42
CA VAL A 20 20.02 -2.11 -16.58
C VAL A 20 20.40 -2.09 -15.10
N THR A 21 21.59 -2.56 -14.75
CA THR A 21 22.11 -2.55 -13.37
C THR A 21 22.29 -1.13 -12.86
N TYR A 22 22.81 -0.23 -13.69
CA TYR A 22 22.95 1.18 -13.35
C TYR A 22 21.57 1.83 -13.10
N VAL A 23 20.62 1.65 -14.01
CA VAL A 23 19.27 2.22 -13.87
C VAL A 23 18.54 1.64 -12.64
N ALA A 24 18.68 0.34 -12.40
CA ALA A 24 18.07 -0.35 -11.27
C ALA A 24 18.58 0.14 -9.90
N ASN A 25 19.86 0.54 -9.82
CA ASN A 25 20.48 1.00 -8.58
C ASN A 25 20.56 2.52 -8.45
N LYS A 26 20.24 3.27 -9.50
CA LYS A 26 20.23 4.73 -9.45
C LYS A 26 19.13 5.20 -8.51
N THR A 27 19.50 5.97 -7.50
CA THR A 27 18.56 6.64 -6.61
C THR A 27 17.70 7.61 -7.41
N VAL A 28 16.38 7.38 -7.40
CA VAL A 28 15.39 8.24 -8.05
C VAL A 28 14.74 9.19 -7.06
N ARG A 29 14.75 8.85 -5.76
CA ARG A 29 14.19 9.67 -4.69
C ARG A 29 14.92 9.43 -3.37
N VAL A 30 15.14 10.51 -2.62
CA VAL A 30 15.59 10.47 -1.23
C VAL A 30 14.43 10.99 -0.38
N ASN A 31 14.02 10.20 0.61
CA ASN A 31 12.93 10.53 1.51
C ASN A 31 13.46 11.08 2.83
N GLU A 32 12.82 12.13 3.34
CA GLU A 32 13.12 12.70 4.66
C GLU A 32 12.79 11.69 5.76
N THR A 33 13.73 11.46 6.66
CA THR A 33 13.57 10.56 7.81
C THR A 33 12.88 11.24 8.98
N ASP A 34 13.11 12.54 9.15
CA ASP A 34 12.53 13.35 10.19
C ASP A 34 11.31 14.11 9.65
N ILE A 35 10.17 13.94 10.31
CA ILE A 35 8.92 14.61 9.96
C ILE A 35 8.51 15.46 11.17
N PRO A 36 9.00 16.71 11.25
CA PRO A 36 8.76 17.56 12.41
C PRO A 36 7.27 17.86 12.59
N GLY A 37 6.88 18.10 13.83
CA GLY A 37 5.51 18.47 14.20
C GLY A 37 4.54 17.29 14.39
N PHE A 38 5.05 16.05 14.43
CA PHE A 38 4.29 14.86 14.78
C PHE A 38 4.99 14.05 15.88
N THR A 39 4.22 13.68 16.90
CA THR A 39 4.69 12.80 17.98
C THR A 39 4.00 11.45 17.87
N PRO A 40 4.73 10.34 17.65
CA PRO A 40 4.14 8.99 17.61
C PRO A 40 3.41 8.65 18.90
N ILE A 41 2.26 7.99 18.79
CA ILE A 41 1.47 7.53 19.93
C ILE A 41 0.92 6.12 19.68
N LYS A 42 0.84 5.33 20.75
CA LYS A 42 0.08 4.08 20.77
C LYS A 42 -1.23 4.27 21.53
N ASN A 43 -2.35 4.27 20.81
CA ASN A 43 -3.68 4.35 21.41
C ASN A 43 -4.62 3.23 20.88
N ASP A 44 -4.54 2.05 21.48
CA ASP A 44 -5.28 0.86 21.01
C ASP A 44 -6.81 1.06 21.10
N ILE A 45 -7.28 1.80 22.11
CA ILE A 45 -8.73 2.07 22.31
C ILE A 45 -9.27 2.93 21.17
N LEU A 46 -8.55 3.99 20.80
CA LEU A 46 -8.96 4.89 19.72
C LEU A 46 -8.88 4.20 18.36
N ALA A 47 -7.84 3.37 18.17
CA ALA A 47 -7.67 2.58 16.95
C ALA A 47 -8.79 1.56 16.77
N ASP A 48 -9.14 0.81 17.81
CA ASP A 48 -10.25 -0.17 17.77
C ASP A 48 -11.59 0.52 17.49
N LYS A 49 -11.84 1.68 18.12
CA LYS A 49 -13.07 2.45 17.94
C LYS A 49 -13.30 2.95 16.51
N TYR A 50 -12.24 3.36 15.82
CA TYR A 50 -12.33 3.99 14.50
C TYR A 50 -11.80 3.12 13.37
N CYS A 51 -11.43 1.86 13.63
CA CYS A 51 -11.00 0.94 12.60
C CYS A 51 -12.11 0.76 11.55
N PRO A 52 -11.80 1.00 10.26
CA PRO A 52 -12.76 0.76 9.20
C PRO A 52 -13.15 -0.73 9.07
N TYR A 53 -14.35 -0.97 8.57
CA TYR A 53 -14.78 -2.29 8.11
C TYR A 53 -14.40 -2.47 6.65
N ILE A 54 -13.93 -3.66 6.30
CA ILE A 54 -13.60 -4.03 4.92
C ILE A 54 -14.66 -4.96 4.37
N ILE A 55 -15.24 -4.59 3.24
CA ILE A 55 -16.16 -5.43 2.46
C ILE A 55 -15.36 -6.02 1.31
N SER A 56 -15.23 -7.33 1.26
CA SER A 56 -14.53 -8.03 0.18
C SER A 56 -15.22 -9.34 -0.18
N ASN A 57 -14.69 -10.06 -1.15
CA ASN A 57 -15.22 -11.34 -1.62
C ASN A 57 -14.06 -12.29 -1.98
N SER A 58 -14.40 -13.51 -2.42
CA SER A 58 -13.40 -14.51 -2.80
C SER A 58 -12.56 -14.15 -4.04
N GLU A 59 -13.01 -13.20 -4.87
CA GLU A 59 -12.26 -12.75 -6.06
C GLU A 59 -11.02 -11.95 -5.65
N TYR A 60 -11.20 -11.01 -4.72
CA TYR A 60 -10.12 -10.17 -4.19
C TYR A 60 -9.49 -10.76 -2.93
N GLY A 61 -10.07 -11.81 -2.35
CA GLY A 61 -9.61 -12.37 -1.09
C GLY A 61 -9.88 -11.43 0.09
N PHE A 62 -9.38 -11.83 1.26
CA PHE A 62 -9.67 -11.15 2.51
C PHE A 62 -8.36 -10.76 3.21
N PRO A 63 -8.30 -9.56 3.82
CA PRO A 63 -7.14 -9.19 4.61
C PRO A 63 -7.02 -10.14 5.80
N TYR A 64 -5.80 -10.58 6.12
CA TYR A 64 -5.53 -11.49 7.24
C TYR A 64 -5.16 -10.76 8.53
N ALA A 65 -4.76 -9.49 8.42
CA ALA A 65 -4.42 -8.63 9.55
C ALA A 65 -4.68 -7.16 9.20
N VAL A 66 -4.87 -6.35 10.25
CA VAL A 66 -4.78 -4.90 10.17
C VAL A 66 -3.86 -4.39 11.27
N TYR A 67 -2.87 -3.60 10.89
CA TYR A 67 -1.96 -2.93 11.81
C TYR A 67 -2.16 -1.43 11.75
N TYR A 68 -1.90 -0.73 12.85
CA TYR A 68 -2.03 0.73 12.88
C TYR A 68 -0.79 1.44 13.41
N ARG A 69 -0.50 2.61 12.85
CA ARG A 69 0.36 3.63 13.47
C ARG A 69 -0.44 4.89 13.71
N ALA A 70 -0.07 5.63 14.74
CA ALA A 70 -0.71 6.89 15.05
C ALA A 70 0.29 7.93 15.54
N SER A 71 -0.04 9.19 15.32
CA SER A 71 0.75 10.34 15.76
C SER A 71 -0.15 11.50 16.14
N VAL A 72 0.32 12.39 17.00
CA VAL A 72 -0.36 13.63 17.35
C VAL A 72 0.43 14.80 16.78
N ASP A 73 -0.26 15.74 16.11
CA ASP A 73 0.37 16.98 15.64
C ASP A 73 0.53 18.02 16.76
N ASP A 74 1.29 19.10 16.51
CA ASP A 74 1.45 20.21 17.46
C ASP A 74 0.12 20.90 17.82
N LYS A 75 -0.89 20.73 16.97
CA LYS A 75 -2.26 21.23 17.17
C LYS A 75 -3.12 20.22 17.92
N GLY A 76 -2.58 19.12 18.43
CA GLY A 76 -3.24 18.06 19.19
C GLY A 76 -4.27 17.23 18.40
N ASN A 77 -4.25 17.25 17.06
CA ASN A 77 -5.02 16.34 16.24
C ASN A 77 -4.31 14.99 16.18
N THR A 78 -5.07 13.90 16.26
CA THR A 78 -4.57 12.54 16.12
C THR A 78 -4.70 12.06 14.68
N TYR A 79 -3.63 11.50 14.14
CA TYR A 79 -3.57 10.87 12.83
C TYR A 79 -3.44 9.36 13.05
N ILE A 80 -4.25 8.54 12.38
CA ILE A 80 -4.19 7.07 12.49
C ILE A 80 -4.16 6.48 11.08
N ALA A 81 -3.22 5.56 10.82
CA ALA A 81 -3.14 4.79 9.58
C ALA A 81 -3.52 3.36 9.90
N TYR A 82 -4.42 2.79 9.13
CA TYR A 82 -4.76 1.37 9.17
C TYR A 82 -4.19 0.70 7.93
N HIS A 83 -3.23 -0.19 8.13
CA HIS A 83 -2.59 -1.00 7.10
C HIS A 83 -3.25 -2.38 7.08
N TYR A 84 -3.95 -2.68 5.99
CA TYR A 84 -4.58 -3.98 5.77
C TYR A 84 -3.65 -4.88 4.96
N PHE A 85 -3.50 -6.12 5.41
CA PHE A 85 -2.51 -7.06 4.86
C PHE A 85 -3.20 -8.20 4.12
N TRP A 86 -2.79 -8.41 2.87
CA TRP A 86 -3.12 -9.58 2.06
C TRP A 86 -1.89 -10.41 1.79
N GLU A 87 -2.07 -11.71 1.62
CA GLU A 87 -0.94 -12.61 1.33
C GLU A 87 -0.25 -12.29 -0.01
N ARG A 88 -1.03 -11.82 -0.99
CA ARG A 88 -0.58 -11.52 -2.35
C ARG A 88 -1.66 -10.78 -3.14
N GLU A 89 -1.23 -10.00 -4.11
CA GLU A 89 -2.08 -9.53 -5.22
C GLU A 89 -2.24 -10.65 -6.27
N VAL A 90 -3.47 -10.89 -6.73
CA VAL A 90 -3.70 -11.86 -7.82
C VAL A 90 -4.74 -11.35 -8.78
N ASN A 91 -4.29 -10.93 -9.97
CA ASN A 91 -5.19 -10.69 -11.09
C ASN A 91 -5.61 -12.02 -11.73
N ASN A 92 -6.80 -12.53 -11.40
CA ASN A 92 -7.34 -13.79 -11.95
C ASN A 92 -7.97 -13.64 -13.35
N THR A 93 -7.95 -12.44 -13.93
CA THR A 93 -8.55 -12.14 -15.23
C THR A 93 -7.89 -12.94 -16.34
N LYS A 94 -8.71 -13.41 -17.30
CA LYS A 94 -8.21 -14.11 -18.48
C LYS A 94 -7.66 -13.10 -19.48
N GLY A 95 -6.55 -13.43 -20.13
CA GLY A 95 -5.94 -12.58 -21.17
C GLY A 95 -4.43 -12.65 -21.14
N PHE A 96 -3.79 -12.19 -22.22
CA PHE A 96 -2.34 -12.18 -22.35
C PHE A 96 -1.68 -11.21 -21.36
N VAL A 97 -2.21 -9.98 -21.23
CA VAL A 97 -1.67 -8.97 -20.32
C VAL A 97 -1.85 -9.36 -18.84
N PRO A 98 -3.02 -9.83 -18.38
CA PRO A 98 -3.15 -10.39 -17.03
C PRO A 98 -2.24 -11.61 -16.77
N TRP A 99 -2.07 -12.49 -17.77
CA TRP A 99 -1.12 -13.60 -17.66
C TRP A 99 0.32 -13.10 -17.50
N LEU A 100 0.72 -12.07 -18.26
CA LEU A 100 2.04 -11.47 -18.15
C LEU A 100 2.24 -10.83 -16.77
N SER A 101 1.26 -10.07 -16.28
CA SER A 101 1.27 -9.47 -14.94
C SER A 101 1.42 -10.54 -13.85
N ARG A 102 0.66 -11.64 -13.92
CA ARG A 102 0.82 -12.78 -12.99
C ARG A 102 2.21 -13.42 -13.04
N ASN A 103 2.85 -13.50 -14.19
CA ASN A 103 4.15 -14.19 -14.31
C ASN A 103 5.34 -13.27 -14.00
N ILE A 104 5.22 -11.96 -14.25
CA ILE A 104 6.32 -11.00 -14.08
C ILE A 104 6.15 -10.20 -12.79
N TYR A 105 4.96 -9.65 -12.56
CA TYR A 105 4.71 -8.67 -11.51
C TYR A 105 4.39 -9.34 -10.16
N THR A 106 3.28 -10.09 -10.07
CA THR A 106 2.79 -10.66 -8.79
C THR A 106 3.27 -12.09 -8.51
N GLY A 107 3.70 -12.85 -9.53
CA GLY A 107 4.09 -14.26 -9.41
C GLY A 107 5.55 -14.53 -9.78
N GLY A 108 5.83 -15.10 -10.95
CA GLY A 108 7.10 -15.77 -11.30
C GLY A 108 8.39 -15.00 -11.00
N LEU A 109 8.53 -13.75 -11.48
CA LEU A 109 9.70 -12.91 -11.19
C LEU A 109 9.58 -12.13 -9.85
N LYS A 110 8.43 -12.21 -9.19
CA LYS A 110 8.12 -11.54 -7.91
C LYS A 110 8.55 -10.07 -7.89
N LEU A 111 8.38 -9.35 -9.00
CA LEU A 111 8.87 -7.98 -9.14
C LEU A 111 8.25 -7.07 -8.08
N GLN A 112 6.96 -7.23 -7.78
CA GLN A 112 6.29 -6.54 -6.67
C GLN A 112 7.01 -6.80 -5.33
N LYS A 113 7.40 -8.05 -5.07
CA LYS A 113 8.14 -8.41 -3.85
C LYS A 113 9.51 -7.75 -3.78
N ILE A 114 10.20 -7.67 -4.91
CA ILE A 114 11.51 -7.01 -5.03
C ILE A 114 11.35 -5.50 -4.79
N MET A 115 10.36 -4.89 -5.42
CA MET A 115 10.11 -3.45 -5.36
C MET A 115 9.65 -2.98 -3.97
N PHE A 116 8.66 -3.65 -3.41
CA PHE A 116 7.94 -3.16 -2.24
C PHE A 116 8.21 -3.98 -0.98
N GLY A 117 8.50 -5.28 -1.09
CA GLY A 117 8.72 -6.20 0.04
C GLY A 117 7.73 -7.37 0.04
N LYS A 118 7.62 -8.12 1.12
CA LYS A 118 6.64 -9.23 1.24
C LYS A 118 5.20 -8.73 1.49
N HIS A 119 4.22 -9.55 1.07
CA HIS A 119 2.78 -9.31 1.21
C HIS A 119 2.29 -8.07 0.45
N ASP A 120 0.98 -7.97 0.32
CA ASP A 120 0.33 -6.76 -0.16
C ASP A 120 -0.27 -5.97 1.01
N ILE A 121 -0.09 -4.65 0.98
CA ILE A 121 -0.40 -3.76 2.11
C ILE A 121 -1.04 -2.49 1.57
N GLU A 122 -2.29 -2.28 1.94
CA GLU A 122 -3.06 -1.09 1.57
C GLU A 122 -3.45 -0.27 2.81
N VAL A 123 -3.54 1.05 2.66
CA VAL A 123 -3.67 1.97 3.81
C VAL A 123 -4.92 2.83 3.75
N ILE A 124 -5.58 3.00 4.90
CA ILE A 124 -6.62 4.00 5.13
C ILE A 124 -6.18 4.92 6.27
N GLY A 125 -6.09 6.21 6.00
CA GLY A 125 -5.70 7.24 6.96
C GLY A 125 -6.90 8.00 7.56
N LEU A 126 -6.85 8.30 8.84
CA LEU A 126 -7.81 9.17 9.54
C LEU A 126 -7.10 10.36 10.18
N VAL A 127 -7.80 11.50 10.20
CA VAL A 127 -7.45 12.65 11.03
C VAL A 127 -8.60 12.90 12.01
N ILE A 128 -8.28 13.00 13.28
CA ILE A 128 -9.21 13.10 14.40
C ILE A 128 -8.83 14.36 15.20
N ASP A 129 -9.79 15.25 15.42
CA ASP A 129 -9.55 16.46 16.21
C ASP A 129 -9.45 16.17 17.71
N LYS A 130 -9.09 17.20 18.51
CA LYS A 130 -9.03 17.12 19.98
C LYS A 130 -10.36 16.72 20.65
N LYS A 131 -11.49 16.84 19.94
CA LYS A 131 -12.82 16.48 20.42
C LYS A 131 -13.19 15.04 20.04
N ASN A 132 -12.21 14.26 19.56
CA ASN A 132 -12.39 12.91 19.06
C ASN A 132 -13.35 12.81 17.86
N LYS A 133 -13.51 13.88 17.07
CA LYS A 133 -14.29 13.87 15.83
C LYS A 133 -13.36 13.63 14.66
N ILE A 134 -13.70 12.66 13.79
CA ILE A 134 -12.99 12.46 12.53
C ILE A 134 -13.25 13.68 11.64
N THR A 135 -12.19 14.33 11.19
CA THR A 135 -12.22 15.52 10.31
C THR A 135 -11.80 15.20 8.89
N LYS A 136 -11.02 14.12 8.69
CA LYS A 136 -10.61 13.65 7.37
C LYS A 136 -10.45 12.13 7.35
N VAL A 137 -10.87 11.52 6.24
CA VAL A 137 -10.54 10.13 5.86
C VAL A 137 -9.79 10.16 4.54
N ILE A 138 -8.69 9.43 4.43
CA ILE A 138 -7.83 9.34 3.25
C ILE A 138 -7.73 7.87 2.85
N TYR A 139 -7.93 7.57 1.57
CA TYR A 139 -7.81 6.21 1.04
C TYR A 139 -7.54 6.25 -0.47
N GLU A 140 -7.10 5.14 -1.04
CA GLU A 140 -6.87 5.02 -2.48
C GLU A 140 -7.94 4.17 -3.16
N SER A 141 -8.36 4.62 -4.35
CA SER A 141 -9.29 3.90 -5.25
C SER A 141 -8.63 3.71 -6.61
N PRO A 142 -9.05 2.73 -7.43
CA PRO A 142 -8.50 2.58 -8.76
C PRO A 142 -8.98 3.71 -9.68
N GLU A 143 -8.07 4.29 -10.45
CA GLU A 143 -8.37 5.27 -11.50
C GLU A 143 -8.68 4.53 -12.82
N ASN A 144 -9.91 4.66 -13.33
CA ASN A 144 -10.36 4.03 -14.59
C ASN A 144 -10.07 2.51 -14.64
N TYR A 145 -10.48 1.79 -13.60
CA TYR A 145 -10.15 0.38 -13.43
C TYR A 145 -10.49 -0.48 -14.66
N ASN A 146 -9.47 -1.13 -15.21
CA ASN A 146 -9.62 -2.19 -16.20
C ASN A 146 -8.84 -3.42 -15.74
N PRO A 147 -9.51 -4.55 -15.44
CA PRO A 147 -8.84 -5.76 -14.96
C PRO A 147 -7.92 -6.42 -16.00
N ASN A 148 -7.98 -5.98 -17.26
CA ASN A 148 -7.08 -6.43 -18.33
C ASN A 148 -5.75 -5.65 -18.38
N ASP A 149 -5.62 -4.56 -17.62
CA ASP A 149 -4.40 -3.77 -17.60
C ASP A 149 -3.28 -4.49 -16.82
N PHE A 150 -2.03 -4.14 -17.14
CA PHE A 150 -0.86 -4.75 -16.51
C PHE A 150 -0.73 -4.38 -15.02
N SER A 151 -1.10 -3.14 -14.69
CA SER A 151 -1.04 -2.56 -13.35
C SER A 151 -2.26 -1.66 -13.13
N VAL A 152 -2.65 -1.48 -11.88
CA VAL A 152 -3.74 -0.55 -11.50
C VAL A 152 -3.16 0.83 -11.25
N LYS A 153 -3.85 1.88 -11.71
CA LYS A 153 -3.52 3.26 -11.38
C LYS A 153 -4.25 3.67 -10.11
N HIS A 154 -3.55 4.34 -9.20
CA HIS A 154 -4.08 4.74 -7.90
C HIS A 154 -4.58 6.18 -7.96
N LYS A 155 -5.73 6.43 -7.34
CA LYS A 155 -6.26 7.77 -7.09
C LYS A 155 -6.49 7.94 -5.59
N THR A 156 -5.84 8.93 -4.99
CA THR A 156 -6.08 9.32 -3.60
C THR A 156 -7.41 10.07 -3.49
N ASN A 157 -8.21 9.67 -2.50
CA ASN A 157 -9.48 10.30 -2.16
C ASN A 157 -9.43 10.85 -0.74
N GLU A 158 -10.13 11.97 -0.51
CA GLU A 158 -10.33 12.54 0.80
C GLU A 158 -11.82 12.74 1.09
N ILE A 159 -12.27 12.32 2.27
CA ILE A 159 -13.61 12.61 2.79
C ILE A 159 -13.43 13.58 3.96
N THR A 160 -13.98 14.80 3.84
CA THR A 160 -13.85 15.85 4.85
C THR A 160 -15.19 16.33 5.42
N GLN A 161 -16.30 15.81 4.89
CA GLN A 161 -17.65 16.19 5.26
C GLN A 161 -18.52 14.94 5.44
N ASN A 162 -19.54 15.03 6.29
CA ASN A 162 -20.54 13.97 6.51
C ASN A 162 -19.94 12.59 6.79
N ILE A 163 -18.85 12.55 7.57
CA ILE A 163 -18.19 11.31 7.97
C ILE A 163 -19.09 10.61 8.99
N ILE A 164 -19.69 9.49 8.57
CA ILE A 164 -20.61 8.68 9.37
C ILE A 164 -19.89 7.39 9.77
N LEU A 165 -20.06 6.98 11.03
CA LEU A 165 -19.51 5.74 11.56
C LEU A 165 -20.57 4.62 11.57
N PRO A 166 -20.15 3.34 11.44
CA PRO A 166 -18.78 2.89 11.17
C PRO A 166 -18.33 3.22 9.75
N LEU A 167 -17.02 3.44 9.55
CA LEU A 167 -16.46 3.58 8.20
C LEU A 167 -16.47 2.23 7.50
N ARG A 168 -16.91 2.19 6.24
CA ARG A 168 -17.02 0.96 5.45
C ARG A 168 -16.34 1.15 4.11
N PHE A 169 -15.47 0.22 3.75
CA PHE A 169 -14.73 0.25 2.50
C PHE A 169 -14.84 -1.06 1.75
N LYS A 170 -15.34 -1.00 0.52
CA LYS A 170 -15.38 -2.13 -0.39
C LYS A 170 -14.07 -2.24 -1.15
N VAL A 171 -13.53 -3.45 -1.24
CA VAL A 171 -12.41 -3.77 -2.15
C VAL A 171 -12.94 -3.87 -3.58
N VAL A 172 -12.34 -3.11 -4.50
CA VAL A 172 -12.85 -2.94 -5.87
C VAL A 172 -11.84 -3.27 -6.96
N SER A 173 -10.64 -3.72 -6.61
CA SER A 173 -9.61 -4.12 -7.58
C SER A 173 -8.77 -5.29 -7.09
N TRP A 174 -8.08 -5.95 -8.04
CA TRP A 174 -7.19 -7.09 -7.74
C TRP A 174 -5.92 -6.72 -6.95
N ASN A 175 -5.59 -5.43 -6.86
CA ASN A 175 -4.56 -4.86 -5.97
C ASN A 175 -5.17 -4.24 -4.71
N HIS A 176 -6.36 -4.69 -4.31
CA HIS A 176 -7.03 -4.38 -3.06
C HIS A 176 -7.36 -2.90 -2.77
N LEU A 177 -7.47 -2.06 -3.80
CA LEU A 177 -7.90 -0.66 -3.62
C LEU A 177 -9.37 -0.55 -3.21
N PHE A 178 -9.71 0.58 -2.60
CA PHE A 178 -10.96 0.76 -1.88
C PHE A 178 -11.97 1.68 -2.58
N GLN A 179 -13.23 1.45 -2.26
CA GLN A 179 -14.34 2.37 -2.46
C GLN A 179 -15.07 2.55 -1.13
N HIS A 180 -15.19 3.79 -0.65
CA HIS A 180 -16.03 4.09 0.50
C HIS A 180 -17.50 3.83 0.17
N VAL A 181 -18.23 3.17 1.07
CA VAL A 181 -19.67 2.93 0.97
C VAL A 181 -20.38 3.47 2.20
N ASP A 182 -21.64 3.89 2.04
CA ASP A 182 -22.43 4.44 3.14
C ASP A 182 -23.02 3.34 4.06
N SER A 183 -23.69 3.78 5.12
CA SER A 183 -24.33 2.88 6.09
C SER A 183 -25.52 2.10 5.52
N ASN A 184 -26.09 2.55 4.39
CA ASN A 184 -27.23 1.89 3.75
C ASN A 184 -26.79 0.87 2.70
N TYR A 185 -25.49 0.72 2.46
CA TYR A 185 -24.97 -0.26 1.53
C TYR A 185 -25.34 -1.69 1.96
N GLU A 186 -26.12 -2.35 1.10
CA GLU A 186 -26.47 -3.76 1.21
C GLU A 186 -25.41 -4.63 0.55
N LEU A 187 -24.94 -5.65 1.28
CA LEU A 187 -23.93 -6.59 0.76
C LEU A 187 -24.46 -7.31 -0.48
N GLN A 188 -23.65 -7.31 -1.54
CA GLN A 188 -23.93 -8.07 -2.75
C GLN A 188 -23.61 -9.55 -2.54
N LYS A 189 -24.11 -10.40 -3.44
CA LYS A 189 -23.91 -11.84 -3.36
C LYS A 189 -22.42 -12.19 -3.32
N GLY A 190 -22.01 -12.87 -2.25
CA GLY A 190 -20.63 -13.33 -2.04
C GLY A 190 -19.72 -12.31 -1.37
N GLU A 191 -20.21 -11.10 -1.09
CA GLU A 191 -19.49 -10.14 -0.26
C GLU A 191 -19.62 -10.50 1.22
N VAL A 192 -18.54 -10.23 1.95
CA VAL A 192 -18.44 -10.38 3.38
C VAL A 192 -17.88 -9.08 3.93
N GLU A 193 -18.56 -8.56 4.95
CA GLU A 193 -18.06 -7.45 5.75
C GLU A 193 -17.22 -7.99 6.90
N LEU A 194 -16.02 -7.44 7.05
CA LEU A 194 -15.02 -7.88 8.00
C LEU A 194 -14.60 -6.74 8.92
N PHE A 195 -14.64 -7.04 10.21
CA PHE A 195 -13.92 -6.28 11.22
C PHE A 195 -12.72 -7.10 11.67
N ILE A 196 -11.52 -6.55 11.51
CA ILE A 196 -10.29 -7.13 12.04
C ILE A 196 -9.81 -6.20 13.13
N LYS A 197 -9.62 -6.73 14.34
CA LYS A 197 -9.14 -5.92 15.45
C LYS A 197 -7.73 -5.37 15.14
N PRO A 198 -7.51 -4.05 15.14
CA PRO A 198 -6.22 -3.48 14.81
C PRO A 198 -5.19 -3.76 15.89
N LYS A 199 -3.94 -3.99 15.46
CA LYS A 199 -2.77 -4.15 16.33
C LYS A 199 -1.77 -3.05 16.06
N TYR A 200 -1.03 -2.60 17.07
CA TYR A 200 0.00 -1.59 16.84
C TYR A 200 1.08 -2.10 15.88
N PHE A 201 1.43 -1.29 14.88
CA PHE A 201 2.45 -1.59 13.89
C PHE A 201 3.84 -1.21 14.45
N THR A 202 4.38 -2.10 15.28
CA THR A 202 5.67 -1.93 15.94
C THR A 202 6.80 -1.64 14.93
N GLN A 203 7.88 -1.00 15.39
CA GLN A 203 9.07 -0.77 14.57
C GLN A 203 9.66 -2.07 13.98
N ASP A 204 9.72 -3.16 14.76
CA ASP A 204 10.20 -4.47 14.26
C ASP A 204 9.40 -4.96 13.04
N LEU A 205 8.07 -4.92 13.13
CA LEU A 205 7.20 -5.25 12.01
C LEU A 205 7.37 -4.26 10.85
N TRP A 206 7.47 -2.96 11.12
CA TRP A 206 7.65 -1.93 10.09
C TRP A 206 8.92 -2.17 9.25
N ASP A 207 10.01 -2.55 9.91
CA ASP A 207 11.27 -2.90 9.29
C ASP A 207 11.19 -4.26 8.57
N GLU A 208 10.53 -5.26 9.18
CA GLU A 208 10.28 -6.58 8.59
C GLU A 208 9.50 -6.49 7.26
N PHE A 209 8.50 -5.61 7.18
CA PHE A 209 7.74 -5.34 5.95
C PHE A 209 8.36 -4.25 5.07
N THR A 210 9.50 -3.70 5.49
CA THR A 210 10.28 -2.73 4.72
C THR A 210 9.44 -1.52 4.26
N MET A 211 8.58 -1.03 5.16
CA MET A 211 7.60 0.03 4.85
C MET A 211 8.26 1.31 4.36
N PHE A 212 9.41 1.66 4.96
CA PHE A 212 10.18 2.85 4.64
C PHE A 212 11.60 2.51 4.13
N LYS A 213 12.04 3.27 3.14
CA LYS A 213 13.31 3.23 2.45
C LYS A 213 13.74 4.69 2.26
N LYS A 214 14.84 5.07 2.92
CA LYS A 214 15.44 6.42 2.82
C LYS A 214 15.79 6.77 1.37
N GLU A 215 16.31 5.79 0.63
CA GLU A 215 16.60 5.91 -0.80
C GLU A 215 15.75 4.93 -1.60
N GLU A 216 15.08 5.46 -2.62
CA GLU A 216 14.31 4.68 -3.58
C GLU A 216 15.04 4.59 -4.91
N THR A 217 14.93 3.43 -5.55
CA THR A 217 15.36 3.18 -6.93
C THR A 217 14.18 2.65 -7.74
N ALA A 218 14.38 2.40 -9.04
CA ALA A 218 13.36 1.78 -9.88
C ALA A 218 12.88 0.40 -9.36
N LEU A 219 13.73 -0.31 -8.60
CA LEU A 219 13.45 -1.64 -8.06
C LEU A 219 13.31 -1.67 -6.53
N LYS A 220 13.29 -0.51 -5.87
CA LYS A 220 13.19 -0.40 -4.41
C LYS A 220 12.40 0.85 -4.08
N GLN A 221 11.13 0.68 -3.74
CA GLN A 221 10.20 1.79 -3.52
C GLN A 221 9.50 1.65 -2.17
N ASN A 222 9.15 2.78 -1.55
CA ASN A 222 8.35 2.76 -0.33
C ASN A 222 7.01 2.05 -0.52
N ARG A 223 6.52 1.45 0.56
CA ARG A 223 5.14 0.99 0.62
C ARG A 223 4.22 2.17 0.89
N ALA A 224 2.93 1.98 0.64
CA ALA A 224 1.91 2.96 0.99
C ALA A 224 1.97 3.25 2.50
N HIS A 225 2.39 4.45 2.85
CA HIS A 225 2.38 4.99 4.20
C HIS A 225 2.42 6.53 4.13
N TYR A 226 1.94 7.16 5.18
CA TYR A 226 1.97 8.61 5.34
C TYR A 226 3.21 9.07 6.10
N PRO A 227 3.70 10.30 5.87
CA PRO A 227 4.90 10.80 6.55
C PRO A 227 4.80 10.77 8.08
N TRP A 228 3.63 11.09 8.64
CA TRP A 228 3.41 11.15 10.09
C TRP A 228 3.44 9.78 10.80
N GLU A 229 3.52 8.69 10.06
CA GLU A 229 3.68 7.34 10.61
C GLU A 229 5.13 6.99 10.96
N ARG A 230 6.09 7.80 10.48
CA ARG A 230 7.50 7.55 10.69
C ARG A 230 7.82 7.86 12.16
N GLU A 231 8.16 6.83 12.91
CA GLU A 231 8.74 7.02 14.24
C GLU A 231 10.12 7.64 14.04
N PHE A 232 10.43 8.68 14.82
CA PHE A 232 11.72 9.34 14.74
C PHE A 232 12.83 8.36 15.12
N ILE A 233 13.63 7.94 14.13
CA ILE A 233 14.82 7.13 14.35
C ILE A 233 15.96 8.12 14.62
N ASN A 234 16.35 8.25 15.89
CA ASN A 234 17.65 8.84 16.20
C ASN A 234 18.72 7.90 15.64
N GLU A 235 19.29 8.22 14.48
CA GLU A 235 20.57 7.66 14.02
C GLU A 235 21.73 8.28 14.82
#